data_AF-A0A1Q9MRY9-F1
#
_entry.id   AF-A0A1Q9MRY9-F1
#
_cell.length_a   1.000
_cell.length_b   1.000
_cell.length_c   1.000
_cell.angle_alpha   90.00
_cell.angle_beta   90.00
_cell.angle_gamma   90.00
#
_symmetry.space_group_name_H-M   'P 1'
#
loop_
_entity.id
_entity.type
_entity.pdbx_description
1 polymer ?
#
loop_
_entity_poly.entity_id
_entity_poly.type
_entity_poly.pdbx_seq_one_letter_code
_entity_poly.pdbx_strand_id
1 'polypeptide(L)'
;MAQDNEVVQPNFIIDEEGRVFCTKHTLFNKVPEKTEECLPPILTLFATPQPPPLTCKTCGYYFRDSCYFSATSINEIVHARDRGQIICEFCGEKITRVMSVFQKIFYENNFGVKMPLVCCGCFASLKNNDFVGQAKRNIFWWTIISFGSLFACFYYISMLFILVPWGIAAIIFGLFFWAYFSYNYIRRIYYTWKGKKRYQQLEEKFNA
;
A
#
# COMPACT_ATOMS: atom_id res chain seq x y z
N MET A 1 0.45 -24.05 -39.17
CA MET A 1 -0.86 -23.64 -38.63
C MET A 1 -0.58 -22.60 -37.57
N ALA A 2 -0.91 -21.33 -37.82
CA ALA A 2 -0.87 -20.33 -36.75
C ALA A 2 -2.06 -20.62 -35.82
N GLN A 3 -1.80 -20.86 -34.54
CA GLN A 3 -2.86 -20.73 -33.56
C GLN A 3 -3.19 -19.25 -33.46
N ASP A 4 -4.45 -18.87 -33.68
CA ASP A 4 -4.93 -17.58 -33.23
C ASP A 4 -4.67 -17.50 -31.72
N ASN A 5 -3.83 -16.56 -31.32
CA ASN A 5 -3.55 -16.28 -29.92
C ASN A 5 -4.76 -15.54 -29.34
N GLU A 6 -5.84 -16.28 -29.10
CA GLU A 6 -7.04 -15.79 -28.46
C GLU A 6 -6.66 -15.15 -27.12
N VAL A 7 -6.87 -13.84 -27.01
CA VAL A 7 -6.45 -13.06 -25.84
C VAL A 7 -7.35 -13.44 -24.68
N VAL A 8 -6.84 -14.25 -23.75
CA VAL A 8 -7.61 -14.70 -22.59
C VAL A 8 -7.93 -13.51 -21.72
N GLN A 9 -9.22 -13.18 -21.62
CA GLN A 9 -9.68 -12.13 -20.74
C GLN A 9 -9.40 -12.52 -19.27
N PRO A 10 -8.77 -11.62 -18.48
CA PRO A 10 -8.46 -11.89 -17.09
C PRO A 10 -9.74 -11.74 -16.27
N ASN A 11 -10.03 -12.76 -15.46
CA ASN A 11 -11.11 -12.67 -14.48
C ASN A 11 -10.51 -12.58 -13.08
N PHE A 12 -10.83 -11.49 -12.37
CA PHE A 12 -10.25 -11.16 -11.07
C PHE A 12 -11.21 -11.53 -9.94
N ILE A 13 -10.68 -12.19 -8.90
CA ILE A 13 -11.36 -12.31 -7.61
C ILE A 13 -10.62 -11.48 -6.57
N ILE A 14 -11.37 -10.98 -5.59
CA ILE A 14 -10.84 -10.35 -4.39
C ILE A 14 -11.19 -11.28 -3.22
N ASP A 15 -10.21 -11.61 -2.39
CA ASP A 15 -10.44 -12.42 -1.20
C ASP A 15 -10.90 -11.58 0.00
N GLU A 16 -10.93 -12.21 1.19
CA GLU A 16 -11.47 -11.57 2.37
C GLU A 16 -10.64 -10.39 2.88
N GLU A 17 -9.33 -10.42 2.63
CA GLU A 17 -8.33 -9.44 3.05
C GLU A 17 -8.06 -8.35 2.00
N GLY A 18 -8.78 -8.35 0.87
CA GLY A 18 -8.60 -7.35 -0.19
C GLY A 18 -7.38 -7.61 -1.09
N ARG A 19 -6.94 -8.86 -1.20
CA ARG A 19 -5.90 -9.31 -2.11
C ARG A 19 -6.57 -9.72 -3.41
N VAL A 20 -6.09 -9.15 -4.52
CA VAL A 20 -6.64 -9.39 -5.85
C VAL A 20 -5.85 -10.51 -6.53
N PHE A 21 -6.55 -11.50 -7.10
CA PHE A 21 -5.96 -12.60 -7.85
C PHE A 21 -6.62 -12.73 -9.22
N CYS A 22 -5.87 -13.20 -10.22
CA CYS A 22 -6.45 -13.59 -11.52
C CYS A 22 -6.71 -15.10 -11.51
N THR A 23 -7.96 -15.48 -11.72
CA THR A 23 -8.40 -16.89 -11.79
C THR A 23 -7.84 -17.63 -13.01
N LYS A 24 -7.42 -16.91 -14.04
CA LYS A 24 -6.76 -17.45 -15.24
C LYS A 24 -5.25 -17.62 -15.09
N HIS A 25 -4.68 -17.31 -13.93
CA HIS A 25 -3.24 -17.46 -13.68
C HIS A 25 -2.88 -18.94 -13.47
N THR A 26 -1.86 -19.44 -14.16
CA THR A 26 -1.39 -20.85 -14.07
C THR A 26 -1.04 -21.34 -12.65
N LEU A 27 -0.72 -20.44 -11.72
CA LEU A 27 -0.46 -20.77 -10.31
C LEU A 27 -1.66 -20.53 -9.38
N PHE A 28 -2.85 -20.19 -9.89
CA PHE A 28 -4.04 -19.93 -9.07
C PHE A 28 -4.36 -21.10 -8.12
N ASN A 29 -4.36 -22.33 -8.64
CA ASN A 29 -4.57 -23.57 -7.86
C ASN A 29 -3.43 -23.91 -6.87
N LYS A 30 -2.36 -23.11 -6.83
CA LYS A 30 -1.23 -23.25 -5.88
C LYS A 30 -1.16 -22.10 -4.88
N VAL A 31 -2.07 -21.13 -4.95
CA VAL A 31 -2.23 -20.16 -3.86
C VAL A 31 -2.88 -20.92 -2.70
N PRO A 32 -2.22 -21.05 -1.53
CA PRO A 32 -2.82 -21.74 -0.40
C PRO A 32 -4.09 -21.01 0.03
N GLU A 33 -5.20 -21.75 0.07
CA GLU A 33 -6.57 -21.26 0.29
C GLU A 33 -6.74 -20.48 1.61
N LYS A 34 -5.80 -20.65 2.54
CA LYS A 34 -5.58 -19.77 3.69
C LYS A 34 -4.10 -19.45 3.86
N THR A 35 -3.75 -18.17 3.75
CA THR A 35 -2.53 -17.61 4.35
C THR A 35 -2.94 -16.39 5.16
N GLU A 36 -3.17 -16.61 6.46
CA GLU A 36 -3.96 -15.74 7.35
C GLU A 36 -3.29 -14.42 7.74
N GLU A 37 -2.03 -14.19 7.35
CA GLU A 37 -1.27 -13.01 7.79
C GLU A 37 -0.79 -12.13 6.63
N CYS A 38 -1.22 -10.87 6.66
CA CYS A 38 -0.49 -9.78 6.01
C CYS A 38 0.81 -9.52 6.79
N LEU A 39 1.86 -10.28 6.50
CA LEU A 39 3.14 -10.20 7.21
C LEU A 39 3.64 -8.74 7.29
N PRO A 40 3.98 -8.23 8.50
CA PRO A 40 4.53 -6.89 8.65
C PRO A 40 5.93 -6.79 8.02
N PRO A 41 6.35 -5.59 7.56
CA PRO A 41 7.58 -5.41 6.78
C PRO A 41 8.90 -5.61 7.55
N ILE A 42 8.85 -6.13 8.78
CA ILE A 42 10.00 -6.25 9.70
C ILE A 42 10.47 -7.71 9.85
N LEU A 43 9.64 -8.72 9.52
CA LEU A 43 9.99 -10.13 9.70
C LEU A 43 10.60 -10.82 8.47
N THR A 44 11.04 -10.06 7.45
CA THR A 44 11.56 -10.61 6.19
C THR A 44 13.06 -10.94 6.20
N LEU A 45 13.77 -10.78 7.31
CA LEU A 45 15.23 -11.02 7.34
C LEU A 45 15.62 -12.52 7.26
N PHE A 46 14.76 -13.46 7.68
CA PHE A 46 15.13 -14.90 7.76
C PHE A 46 14.04 -15.91 7.34
N ALA A 47 12.94 -15.47 6.72
CA ALA A 47 11.94 -16.39 6.17
C ALA A 47 11.36 -15.89 4.83
N THR A 48 11.79 -16.51 3.72
CA THR A 48 11.04 -16.45 2.46
C THR A 48 9.84 -17.38 2.56
N PRO A 49 8.61 -16.83 2.38
CA PRO A 49 8.11 -16.75 1.02
C PRO A 49 7.69 -15.33 0.63
N GLN A 50 8.29 -14.82 -0.44
CA GLN A 50 7.76 -13.63 -1.13
C GLN A 50 6.44 -13.99 -1.83
N PRO A 51 5.47 -13.07 -1.94
CA PRO A 51 4.33 -13.27 -2.83
C PRO A 51 4.85 -13.39 -4.28
N PRO A 52 4.41 -14.39 -5.06
CA PRO A 52 4.93 -14.61 -6.41
C PRO A 52 4.67 -13.40 -7.32
N PRO A 53 5.63 -13.03 -8.21
CA PRO A 53 5.53 -11.84 -9.03
C PRO A 53 4.46 -11.99 -10.12
N LEU A 54 3.79 -10.88 -10.41
CA LEU A 54 2.74 -10.79 -11.41
C LEU A 54 3.28 -10.15 -12.68
N THR A 55 3.88 -10.99 -13.53
CA THR A 55 4.42 -10.64 -14.85
C THR A 55 5.63 -9.67 -14.84
N CYS A 56 6.54 -9.65 -15.83
CA CYS A 56 6.71 -10.50 -17.02
C CYS A 56 8.11 -11.19 -17.04
N LYS A 57 8.68 -11.53 -15.86
CA LYS A 57 10.13 -11.86 -15.69
C LYS A 57 10.44 -13.32 -15.39
N THR A 58 9.49 -13.98 -14.75
CA THR A 58 8.84 -15.15 -15.31
C THR A 58 8.81 -15.14 -16.87
N CYS A 59 9.92 -15.10 -17.61
CA CYS A 59 9.92 -15.08 -19.09
C CYS A 59 10.25 -16.48 -19.66
N GLY A 60 11.44 -17.01 -19.34
CA GLY A 60 11.67 -18.46 -19.29
C GLY A 60 10.98 -19.04 -18.07
N TYR A 61 9.63 -19.00 -18.04
CA TYR A 61 8.83 -18.47 -16.91
C TYR A 61 7.34 -18.16 -17.32
N TYR A 62 7.06 -17.73 -18.57
CA TYR A 62 5.73 -17.51 -19.20
C TYR A 62 5.70 -18.10 -20.61
N PHE A 63 5.87 -19.41 -20.70
CA PHE A 63 5.24 -20.13 -21.79
C PHE A 63 3.82 -20.53 -21.34
N ARG A 64 2.82 -20.19 -22.16
CA ARG A 64 1.42 -20.71 -22.22
C ARG A 64 0.24 -19.78 -21.89
N ASP A 65 0.42 -18.63 -21.26
CA ASP A 65 -0.71 -17.72 -20.94
C ASP A 65 -0.79 -16.52 -21.92
N SER A 66 -1.87 -16.40 -22.70
CA SER A 66 -2.14 -15.25 -23.57
C SER A 66 -2.58 -14.02 -22.74
N CYS A 67 -1.59 -13.22 -22.36
CA CYS A 67 -1.80 -12.08 -21.46
C CYS A 67 -2.56 -10.91 -22.11
N TYR A 68 -3.61 -10.43 -21.43
CA TYR A 68 -4.36 -9.23 -21.79
C TYR A 68 -3.56 -7.92 -21.69
N PHE A 69 -2.59 -7.86 -20.78
CA PHE A 69 -1.65 -6.74 -20.68
C PHE A 69 -0.35 -7.05 -21.43
N SER A 70 0.16 -6.09 -22.19
CA SER A 70 1.44 -6.22 -22.88
C SER A 70 2.62 -6.23 -21.91
N ALA A 71 3.70 -6.92 -22.30
CA ALA A 71 4.92 -6.97 -21.49
C ALA A 71 5.52 -5.57 -21.21
N THR A 72 5.34 -4.61 -22.12
CA THR A 72 5.76 -3.22 -21.93
C THR A 72 4.99 -2.54 -20.80
N SER A 73 3.65 -2.55 -20.85
CA SER A 73 2.81 -1.95 -19.81
C SER A 73 3.02 -2.61 -18.44
N ILE A 74 3.23 -3.92 -18.41
CA ILE A 74 3.59 -4.65 -17.18
C ILE A 74 4.93 -4.13 -16.61
N ASN A 75 5.97 -4.03 -17.45
CA ASN A 75 7.28 -3.57 -17.02
C ASN A 75 7.26 -2.12 -16.53
N GLU A 76 6.49 -1.25 -17.19
CA GLU A 76 6.26 0.14 -16.76
C GLU A 76 5.64 0.21 -15.35
N ILE A 77 4.61 -0.60 -15.09
CA ILE A 77 3.94 -0.65 -13.78
C ILE A 77 4.89 -1.20 -12.70
N VAL A 78 5.67 -2.25 -12.99
CA VAL A 78 6.66 -2.81 -12.06
C VAL A 78 7.76 -1.78 -11.75
N HIS A 79 8.25 -1.05 -12.76
CA HIS A 79 9.25 -0.01 -12.58
C HIS A 79 8.71 1.22 -11.82
N ALA A 80 7.44 1.60 -12.04
CA ALA A 80 6.76 2.63 -11.26
C ALA A 80 6.53 2.21 -9.79
N ARG A 81 6.25 0.92 -9.53
CA ARG A 81 6.22 0.34 -8.18
C ARG A 81 7.57 0.45 -7.50
N ASP A 82 8.66 0.10 -8.18
CA ASP A 82 10.02 0.09 -7.61
C ASP A 82 10.51 1.51 -7.30
N ARG A 83 10.12 2.50 -8.12
CA ARG A 83 10.29 3.93 -7.82
C ARG A 83 9.38 4.45 -6.70
N GLY A 84 8.44 3.62 -6.21
CA GLY A 84 7.49 3.98 -5.17
C GLY A 84 6.44 5.02 -5.58
N GLN A 85 6.18 5.15 -6.89
CA GLN A 85 5.18 6.08 -7.45
C GLN A 85 3.74 5.57 -7.26
N ILE A 86 3.57 4.25 -7.13
CA ILE A 86 2.28 3.60 -6.92
C ILE A 86 1.93 3.63 -5.43
N ILE A 87 1.04 4.55 -5.05
CA ILE A 87 0.59 4.77 -3.67
C ILE A 87 -0.92 4.56 -3.52
N CYS A 88 -1.34 4.11 -2.34
CA CYS A 88 -2.72 4.00 -1.94
C CYS A 88 -3.36 5.40 -1.85
N GLU A 89 -4.50 5.59 -2.51
CA GLU A 89 -5.24 6.86 -2.52
C GLU A 89 -5.89 7.19 -1.15
N PHE A 90 -5.98 6.22 -0.24
CA PHE A 90 -6.59 6.36 1.09
C PHE A 90 -5.60 6.56 2.24
N CYS A 91 -4.44 5.87 2.25
CA CYS A 91 -3.44 6.02 3.32
C CYS A 91 -2.08 6.58 2.86
N GLY A 92 -1.85 6.70 1.55
CA GLY A 92 -0.58 7.19 0.98
C GLY A 92 0.59 6.21 1.05
N GLU A 93 0.39 4.99 1.57
CA GLU A 93 1.42 3.95 1.59
C GLU A 93 1.68 3.36 0.20
N LYS A 94 2.93 2.93 -0.04
CA LYS A 94 3.33 2.31 -1.30
C LYS A 94 2.63 0.96 -1.46
N ILE A 95 2.03 0.72 -2.63
CA ILE A 95 1.38 -0.56 -2.93
C ILE A 95 2.42 -1.51 -3.50
N THR A 96 2.67 -2.60 -2.78
CA THR A 96 3.64 -3.65 -3.15
C THR A 96 3.07 -4.65 -4.16
N ARG A 97 1.74 -4.84 -4.17
CA ARG A 97 1.02 -5.81 -5.01
C ARG A 97 0.62 -5.17 -6.33
N VAL A 98 1.17 -5.68 -7.43
CA VAL A 98 0.90 -5.19 -8.80
C VAL A 98 -0.56 -5.40 -9.23
N MET A 99 -1.26 -6.40 -8.65
CA MET A 99 -2.58 -6.84 -9.12
C MET A 99 -3.71 -5.83 -8.94
N SER A 100 -3.68 -5.02 -7.88
CA SER A 100 -4.69 -3.97 -7.70
C SER A 100 -4.55 -2.86 -8.74
N VAL A 101 -3.34 -2.68 -9.31
CA VAL A 101 -3.10 -1.76 -10.44
C VAL A 101 -3.68 -2.35 -11.73
N PHE A 102 -3.41 -3.63 -12.01
CA PHE A 102 -3.98 -4.31 -13.18
C PHE A 102 -5.51 -4.35 -13.13
N GLN A 103 -6.10 -4.63 -11.95
CA GLN A 103 -7.55 -4.58 -11.78
C GLN A 103 -8.10 -3.17 -12.05
N LYS A 104 -7.50 -2.12 -11.48
CA LYS A 104 -7.92 -0.74 -11.74
C LYS A 104 -7.94 -0.42 -13.23
N ILE A 105 -6.86 -0.72 -13.94
CA ILE A 105 -6.75 -0.47 -15.39
C ILE A 105 -7.76 -1.32 -16.18
N PHE A 106 -7.95 -2.59 -15.80
CA PHE A 106 -8.94 -3.46 -16.45
C PHE A 106 -10.36 -2.92 -16.30
N TYR A 107 -10.77 -2.53 -15.10
CA TYR A 107 -12.14 -2.01 -14.86
C TYR A 107 -12.35 -0.62 -15.48
N GLU A 108 -11.33 0.24 -15.48
CA GLU A 108 -11.38 1.55 -16.13
C GLU A 108 -11.51 1.40 -17.67
N ASN A 109 -10.77 0.48 -18.28
CA ASN A 109 -10.80 0.26 -19.73
C ASN A 109 -12.07 -0.47 -20.23
N ASN A 110 -12.56 -1.50 -19.52
CA ASN A 110 -13.67 -2.33 -20.01
C ASN A 110 -15.06 -1.80 -19.58
N PHE A 111 -15.16 -1.15 -18.42
CA PHE A 111 -16.44 -0.69 -17.86
C PHE A 111 -16.51 0.84 -17.69
N GLY A 112 -15.43 1.59 -17.98
CA GLY A 112 -15.37 3.03 -17.72
C GLY A 112 -15.33 3.39 -16.23
N VAL A 113 -15.18 2.41 -15.34
CA VAL A 113 -15.30 2.60 -13.89
C VAL A 113 -13.97 3.06 -13.30
N LYS A 114 -13.92 4.33 -12.87
CA LYS A 114 -12.73 4.93 -12.23
C LYS A 114 -12.58 4.46 -10.79
N MET A 115 -12.02 3.27 -10.61
CA MET A 115 -11.74 2.71 -9.29
C MET A 115 -10.53 3.40 -8.63
N PRO A 116 -10.61 3.85 -7.36
CA PRO A 116 -9.45 4.37 -6.65
C PRO A 116 -8.46 3.24 -6.36
N LEU A 117 -7.16 3.53 -6.36
CA LEU A 117 -6.15 2.53 -6.02
C LEU A 117 -6.01 2.39 -4.50
N VAL A 118 -6.34 1.20 -3.97
CA VAL A 118 -6.42 0.93 -2.52
C VAL A 118 -5.43 -0.17 -2.12
N CYS A 119 -4.83 -0.07 -0.93
CA CYS A 119 -4.05 -1.16 -0.34
C CYS A 119 -4.94 -2.13 0.46
N CYS A 120 -4.48 -3.37 0.67
CA CYS A 120 -5.24 -4.41 1.36
C CYS A 120 -5.75 -3.97 2.75
N GLY A 121 -4.92 -3.30 3.56
CA GLY A 121 -5.34 -2.80 4.88
C GLY A 121 -6.48 -1.79 4.82
N CYS A 122 -6.46 -0.84 3.87
CA CYS A 122 -7.58 0.07 3.65
C CYS A 122 -8.80 -0.66 3.07
N PHE A 123 -8.62 -1.64 2.18
CA PHE A 123 -9.73 -2.42 1.62
C PHE A 123 -10.44 -3.25 2.70
N ALA A 124 -9.71 -3.96 3.56
CA ALA A 124 -10.28 -4.70 4.69
C ALA A 124 -11.05 -3.77 5.65
N SER A 125 -10.52 -2.57 5.90
CA SER A 125 -11.19 -1.56 6.74
C SER A 125 -12.43 -0.96 6.10
N LEU A 126 -12.48 -0.87 4.76
CA LEU A 126 -13.69 -0.51 4.01
C LEU A 126 -14.73 -1.64 4.06
N LYS A 127 -14.33 -2.89 3.79
CA LYS A 127 -15.20 -4.07 3.86
C LYS A 127 -15.87 -4.22 5.24
N ASN A 128 -15.13 -3.92 6.32
CA ASN A 128 -15.61 -4.02 7.69
C ASN A 128 -16.31 -2.74 8.20
N ASN A 129 -16.47 -1.70 7.37
CA ASN A 129 -16.98 -0.37 7.74
C ASN A 129 -16.21 0.37 8.87
N ASP A 130 -15.06 -0.15 9.34
CA ASP A 130 -14.22 0.45 10.38
C ASP A 130 -13.21 1.48 9.83
N PHE A 131 -13.26 1.85 8.54
CA PHE A 131 -12.31 2.83 7.97
C PHE A 131 -12.28 4.15 8.78
N VAL A 132 -13.45 4.64 9.22
CA VAL A 132 -13.54 5.85 10.05
C VAL A 132 -13.02 5.64 11.47
N GLY A 133 -13.25 4.46 12.07
CA GLY A 133 -12.78 4.12 13.41
C GLY A 133 -11.26 3.93 13.45
N GLN A 134 -10.70 3.19 12.49
CA GLN A 134 -9.26 3.04 12.30
C GLN A 134 -8.57 4.39 12.02
N ALA A 135 -9.15 5.23 11.16
CA ALA A 135 -8.62 6.58 10.91
C ALA A 135 -8.57 7.45 12.18
N LYS A 136 -9.66 7.44 12.99
CA LYS A 136 -9.69 8.12 14.30
C LYS A 136 -8.65 7.56 15.27
N ARG A 137 -8.55 6.23 15.38
CA ARG A 137 -7.62 5.53 16.28
C ARG A 137 -6.17 5.86 15.94
N ASN A 138 -5.84 5.89 14.66
CA ASN A 138 -4.52 6.32 14.18
C ASN A 138 -4.24 7.76 14.63
N ILE A 139 -5.09 8.73 14.26
CA ILE A 139 -4.93 10.15 14.63
C ILE A 139 -4.74 10.33 16.14
N PHE A 140 -5.49 9.58 16.96
CA PHE A 140 -5.36 9.59 18.41
C PHE A 140 -3.97 9.11 18.89
N TRP A 141 -3.53 7.92 18.48
CA TRP A 141 -2.21 7.39 18.85
C TRP A 141 -1.07 8.33 18.44
N TRP A 142 -1.16 8.91 17.25
CA TRP A 142 -0.18 9.86 16.78
C TRP A 142 -0.18 11.18 17.57
N THR A 143 -1.34 11.62 18.07
CA THR A 143 -1.42 12.80 18.95
C THR A 143 -0.65 12.55 20.24
N ILE A 144 -0.81 11.37 20.84
CA ILE A 144 -0.05 10.93 22.03
C ILE A 144 1.46 10.90 21.73
N ILE A 145 1.89 10.26 20.64
CA ILE A 145 3.31 10.19 20.24
C ILE A 145 3.89 11.60 20.03
N SER A 146 3.14 12.49 19.38
CA SER A 146 3.56 13.88 19.14
C SER A 146 3.77 14.63 20.47
N PHE A 147 2.82 14.57 21.40
CA PHE A 147 2.98 15.18 22.73
C PHE A 147 4.14 14.57 23.52
N GLY A 148 4.29 13.24 23.51
CA GLY A 148 5.42 12.56 24.17
C GLY A 148 6.78 13.01 23.61
N SER A 149 6.88 13.20 22.30
CA SER A 149 8.11 13.69 21.65
C SER A 149 8.43 15.15 22.01
N LEU A 150 7.43 16.02 22.11
CA LEU A 150 7.62 17.41 22.55
C LEU A 150 8.04 17.48 24.02
N PHE A 151 7.45 16.65 24.88
CA PHE A 151 7.84 16.53 26.29
C PHE A 151 9.30 16.04 26.42
N ALA A 152 9.70 15.03 25.65
CA ALA A 152 11.08 14.56 25.61
C ALA A 152 12.06 15.66 25.16
N CYS A 153 11.71 16.46 24.14
CA CYS A 153 12.52 17.60 23.71
C CYS A 153 12.66 18.66 24.82
N PHE A 154 11.56 19.01 25.51
CA PHE A 154 11.58 19.95 26.62
C PHE A 154 12.46 19.47 27.79
N TYR A 155 12.36 18.18 28.14
CA TYR A 155 13.19 17.56 29.17
C TYR A 155 14.68 17.58 28.77
N TYR A 156 15.00 17.28 27.50
CA TYR A 156 16.37 17.29 27.00
C TYR A 156 16.98 18.70 27.00
N ILE A 157 16.22 19.72 26.56
CA ILE A 157 16.62 21.14 26.63
C ILE A 157 16.86 21.56 28.09
N SER A 158 16.08 21.05 29.04
CA SER A 158 16.29 21.33 30.47
C SER A 158 17.61 20.72 30.98
N MET A 159 17.96 19.50 30.56
CA MET A 159 19.22 18.83 30.90
C MET A 159 20.46 19.46 30.26
N LEU A 160 20.31 20.17 29.15
CA LEU A 160 21.42 20.80 28.42
C LEU A 160 22.15 21.90 29.17
N PHE A 161 21.50 22.53 30.16
CA PHE A 161 22.16 23.48 31.05
C PHE A 161 23.19 22.83 31.99
N ILE A 162 23.24 21.49 32.04
CA ILE A 162 24.10 20.71 32.94
C ILE A 162 25.30 20.09 32.18
N LEU A 163 25.23 19.91 30.85
CA LEU A 163 26.19 19.11 30.08
C LEU A 163 26.83 19.85 28.89
N VAL A 164 28.16 19.70 28.83
CA VAL A 164 29.16 20.27 27.90
C VAL A 164 28.93 19.80 26.42
N PRO A 165 29.72 20.20 25.39
CA PRO A 165 29.23 20.38 23.99
C PRO A 165 28.64 19.15 23.28
N TRP A 166 28.86 17.94 23.79
CA TRP A 166 28.18 16.72 23.35
C TRP A 166 26.65 16.85 23.33
N GLY A 167 26.08 17.65 24.25
CA GLY A 167 24.64 17.94 24.25
C GLY A 167 24.16 18.59 22.96
N ILE A 168 24.92 19.52 22.38
CA ILE A 168 24.52 20.29 21.18
C ILE A 168 24.37 19.36 19.96
N ALA A 169 25.31 18.43 19.77
CA ALA A 169 25.24 17.45 18.68
C ALA A 169 24.02 16.53 18.81
N ALA A 170 23.67 16.13 20.05
CA ALA A 170 22.48 15.33 20.31
C ALA A 170 21.17 16.09 20.04
N ILE A 171 21.08 17.41 20.31
CA ILE A 171 19.94 18.25 19.88
C ILE A 171 19.79 18.18 18.37
N ILE A 172 20.86 18.45 17.63
CA ILE A 172 20.81 18.57 16.17
C ILE A 172 20.32 17.24 15.57
N PHE A 173 20.87 16.12 16.01
CA PHE A 173 20.40 14.79 15.60
C PHE A 173 18.93 14.54 15.98
N GLY A 174 18.53 14.88 17.21
CA GLY A 174 17.16 14.75 17.70
C GLY A 174 16.16 15.59 16.89
N LEU A 175 16.50 16.83 16.55
CA LEU A 175 15.68 17.72 15.71
C LEU A 175 15.56 17.20 14.27
N PHE A 176 16.65 16.70 13.67
CA PHE A 176 16.58 16.08 12.34
C PHE A 176 15.71 14.82 12.34
N PHE A 177 15.88 13.95 13.34
CA PHE A 177 15.07 12.75 13.52
C PHE A 177 13.59 13.11 13.72
N TRP A 178 13.29 14.08 14.58
CA TRP A 178 11.94 14.57 14.83
C TRP A 178 11.31 15.20 13.59
N ALA A 179 12.04 16.05 12.85
CA ALA A 179 11.57 16.65 11.61
C ALA A 179 11.26 15.59 10.54
N TYR A 180 12.11 14.56 10.41
CA TYR A 180 11.89 13.45 9.50
C TYR A 180 10.64 12.63 9.88
N PHE A 181 10.46 12.32 11.16
CA PHE A 181 9.26 11.62 11.65
C PHE A 181 8.01 12.47 11.45
N SER A 182 8.03 13.75 11.85
CA SER A 182 6.93 14.71 11.66
C SER A 182 6.55 14.89 10.19
N TYR A 183 7.51 14.96 9.27
CA TYR A 183 7.23 15.02 7.83
C TYR A 183 6.49 13.78 7.32
N ASN A 184 7.01 12.59 7.61
CA ASN A 184 6.36 11.33 7.21
C ASN A 184 4.99 11.15 7.88
N TYR A 185 4.83 11.67 9.10
CA TYR A 185 3.58 11.65 9.84
C TYR A 185 2.54 12.60 9.23
N ILE A 186 2.84 13.89 9.04
CA ILE A 186 1.95 14.88 8.41
C ILE A 186 1.47 14.37 7.04
N ARG A 187 2.37 13.75 6.27
CA ARG A 187 2.04 13.07 5.01
C ARG A 187 0.96 12.00 5.21
N ARG A 188 1.12 11.08 6.18
CA ARG A 188 0.12 10.03 6.50
C ARG A 188 -1.24 10.61 6.91
N ILE A 189 -1.28 11.67 7.73
CA ILE A 189 -2.54 12.36 8.10
C ILE A 189 -3.22 12.90 6.84
N TYR A 190 -2.48 13.64 6.01
CA TYR A 190 -3.01 14.27 4.80
C TYR A 190 -3.70 13.25 3.89
N TYR A 191 -3.05 12.11 3.63
CA TYR A 191 -3.67 11.04 2.84
C TYR A 191 -4.88 10.43 3.54
N THR A 192 -4.80 10.12 4.84
CA THR A 192 -5.92 9.54 5.61
C THR A 192 -7.16 10.46 5.59
N TRP A 193 -6.97 11.77 5.77
CA TRP A 193 -8.03 12.77 5.71
C TRP A 193 -8.62 12.91 4.30
N LYS A 194 -7.76 12.94 3.28
CA LYS A 194 -8.17 12.95 1.86
C LYS A 194 -8.94 11.69 1.48
N GLY A 195 -8.51 10.53 1.97
CA GLY A 195 -9.18 9.24 1.82
C GLY A 195 -10.56 9.23 2.47
N LYS A 196 -10.67 9.71 3.72
CA LYS A 196 -11.96 9.87 4.41
C LYS A 196 -12.91 10.77 3.63
N LYS A 197 -12.46 11.94 3.17
CA LYS A 197 -13.32 12.86 2.38
C LYS A 197 -13.84 12.20 1.10
N ARG A 198 -12.99 11.41 0.41
CA ARG A 198 -13.38 10.65 -0.77
C ARG A 198 -14.34 9.49 -0.46
N TYR A 199 -14.15 8.79 0.65
CA TYR A 199 -15.08 7.75 1.11
C TYR A 199 -16.49 8.33 1.30
N GLN A 200 -16.61 9.43 2.04
CA GLN A 200 -17.89 10.09 2.30
C GLN A 200 -18.56 10.55 0.99
N GLN A 201 -17.80 11.10 0.04
CA GLN A 201 -18.30 11.47 -1.29
C GLN A 201 -18.74 10.29 -2.18
N LEU A 202 -18.26 9.07 -1.91
CA LEU A 202 -18.72 7.86 -2.60
C LEU A 202 -19.99 7.34 -1.92
N GLU A 203 -20.00 7.29 -0.59
CA GLU A 203 -21.15 6.91 0.23
C GLU A 203 -22.38 7.80 -0.04
N GLU A 204 -22.19 9.12 -0.13
CA GLU A 204 -23.23 10.08 -0.54
C GLU A 204 -23.78 9.80 -1.96
N LYS A 205 -22.95 9.29 -2.89
CA LYS A 205 -23.35 9.00 -4.27
C LYS A 205 -24.01 7.63 -4.46
N PHE A 206 -23.82 6.70 -3.54
CA PHE A 206 -24.48 5.39 -3.56
C PHE A 206 -25.80 5.37 -2.79
N ASN A 207 -26.01 6.34 -1.90
CA ASN A 207 -27.23 6.49 -1.10
C ASN A 207 -28.22 7.55 -1.64
N ALA A 208 -27.93 8.16 -2.80
CA ALA A 208 -28.74 9.19 -3.46
C ALA A 208 -29.29 8.69 -4.80
#